data_AF-A0A1W1VUF4-F1
#
_entry.id   AF-A0A1W1VUF4-F1
#
_cell.length_a   1.000
_cell.length_b   1.000
_cell.length_c   1.000
_cell.angle_alpha   90.00
_cell.angle_beta   90.00
_cell.angle_gamma   90.00
#
_symmetry.space_group_name_H-M   'P 1'
#
loop_
_entity.id
_entity.type
_entity.pdbx_description
1 polymer ?
#
loop_
_entity_poly.entity_id
_entity_poly.type
_entity_poly.pdbx_seq_one_letter_code
_entity_poly.pdbx_strand_id
1 'polypeptide(L)'
;MAVVVNCDGLCEPTNPGGTACYGWVAYRGREKIGEGYGVVCSGPEATNNVAEYTAVIRALEWLLENGFAGEEIEVRSDSQLCMYQLQGFYAVRSPRILPLYERAVSLVLKFKKVRFRWVPRELNEEADALSRRAYALAAPPDPARLERARELVPLVKHTGGSIYSVPSQSGEGEYTVDILAGTCTCADHAVRGNRCKHILAAEMAAERIREGGEKHEF
;
A
#
# COMPACT_ATOMS: atom_id res chain seq x y z
N MET A 1 -2.33 11.56 27.16
CA MET A 1 -2.08 10.11 26.95
C MET A 1 -1.03 9.98 25.87
N ALA A 2 -0.10 9.03 25.97
CA ALA A 2 0.91 8.82 24.93
C ALA A 2 0.25 8.44 23.60
N VAL A 3 0.85 8.90 22.50
CA VAL A 3 0.47 8.46 21.14
C VAL A 3 1.18 7.14 20.87
N VAL A 4 0.43 6.15 20.43
CA VAL A 4 0.96 4.84 20.02
C VAL A 4 0.81 4.74 18.51
N VAL A 5 1.87 4.39 17.81
CA VAL A 5 1.82 4.13 16.37
C VAL A 5 2.34 2.73 16.09
N ASN A 6 1.52 1.94 15.41
CA ASN A 6 1.85 0.60 14.93
C ASN A 6 2.30 0.73 13.48
N CYS A 7 3.40 0.10 13.12
CA CYS A 7 4.03 0.15 11.80
C CYS A 7 4.29 -1.27 11.31
N ASP A 8 4.13 -1.49 10.02
CA ASP A 8 4.43 -2.75 9.35
C ASP A 8 4.94 -2.52 7.93
N GLY A 9 5.82 -3.40 7.47
CA GLY A 9 6.32 -3.41 6.12
C GLY A 9 6.37 -4.82 5.54
N LEU A 10 5.97 -4.95 4.28
CA LEU A 10 6.06 -6.21 3.54
C LEU A 10 6.79 -6.02 2.21
N CYS A 11 7.26 -7.13 1.65
CA CYS A 11 7.82 -7.22 0.31
C CYS A 11 7.41 -8.56 -0.30
N GLU A 12 6.53 -8.49 -1.30
CA GLU A 12 5.87 -9.65 -1.91
C GLU A 12 5.97 -9.55 -3.44
N PRO A 13 5.98 -10.65 -4.20
CA PRO A 13 5.92 -12.03 -3.72
C PRO A 13 7.30 -12.59 -3.29
N THR A 14 8.37 -11.81 -3.46
CA THR A 14 9.75 -12.23 -3.20
C THR A 14 10.51 -11.19 -2.40
N ASN A 15 11.37 -11.66 -1.48
CA ASN A 15 12.18 -10.80 -0.63
C ASN A 15 13.64 -11.28 -0.64
N PRO A 16 14.58 -10.56 -1.29
CA PRO A 16 14.40 -9.32 -2.05
C PRO A 16 13.73 -9.54 -3.43
N GLY A 17 13.26 -8.47 -4.07
CA GLY A 17 12.91 -8.47 -5.50
C GLY A 17 11.45 -8.20 -5.84
N GLY A 18 10.56 -8.26 -4.85
CA GLY A 18 9.13 -8.01 -5.02
C GLY A 18 8.76 -6.53 -5.05
N THR A 19 7.59 -6.22 -4.52
CA THR A 19 7.10 -4.86 -4.26
C THR A 19 7.05 -4.64 -2.76
N ALA A 20 7.91 -3.74 -2.29
CA ALA A 20 7.95 -3.31 -0.90
C ALA A 20 6.82 -2.32 -0.63
N CYS A 21 6.03 -2.55 0.42
CA CYS A 21 4.88 -1.73 0.81
C CYS A 21 4.90 -1.50 2.31
N TYR A 22 4.42 -0.33 2.75
CA TYR A 22 4.34 0.03 4.16
C TYR A 22 2.90 0.29 4.58
N GLY A 23 2.63 0.12 5.88
CA GLY A 23 1.40 0.50 6.55
C GLY A 23 1.69 1.01 7.96
N TRP A 24 0.93 2.00 8.43
CA TRP A 24 0.97 2.45 9.81
C TRP A 24 -0.38 2.96 10.28
N VAL A 25 -0.65 2.84 11.59
CA VAL A 25 -1.85 3.36 12.24
C VAL A 25 -1.50 3.95 13.60
N ALA A 26 -2.01 5.14 13.88
CA ALA A 26 -1.74 5.92 15.08
C ALA A 26 -2.99 6.07 15.96
N TYR A 27 -2.79 5.96 17.27
CA TYR A 27 -3.80 6.01 18.31
C TYR A 27 -3.43 6.95 19.44
N ARG A 28 -4.43 7.65 19.99
CA ARG A 28 -4.36 8.32 21.29
C ARG A 28 -5.36 7.65 22.23
N GLY A 29 -4.87 6.79 23.12
CA GLY A 29 -5.75 5.94 23.93
C GLY A 29 -6.49 4.93 23.05
N ARG A 30 -7.82 5.05 22.94
CA ARG A 30 -8.67 4.22 22.07
C ARG A 30 -9.06 4.91 20.76
N GLU A 31 -8.77 6.19 20.63
CA GLU A 31 -9.11 6.97 19.45
C GLU A 31 -8.05 6.77 18.37
N LYS A 32 -8.47 6.31 17.19
CA LYS A 32 -7.61 6.33 16.00
C LYS A 32 -7.49 7.77 15.52
N ILE A 33 -6.27 8.27 15.44
CA ILE A 33 -5.98 9.66 15.07
C ILE A 33 -5.43 9.79 13.65
N GLY A 34 -4.95 8.69 13.05
CA GLY A 34 -4.46 8.68 11.68
C GLY A 34 -4.01 7.29 11.23
N GLU A 35 -3.91 7.11 9.92
CA GLU A 35 -3.34 5.92 9.28
C GLU A 35 -2.74 6.31 7.92
N GLY A 36 -1.85 5.47 7.42
CA GLY A 36 -1.26 5.66 6.09
C GLY A 36 -0.65 4.38 5.56
N TYR A 37 -0.63 4.25 4.23
CA TYR A 37 -0.04 3.10 3.55
C TYR A 37 0.41 3.48 2.14
N GLY A 38 1.33 2.71 1.57
CA GLY A 38 1.77 2.94 0.21
C GLY A 38 2.89 2.03 -0.26
N VAL A 39 3.23 2.17 -1.54
CA VAL A 39 4.35 1.48 -2.16
C VAL A 39 5.64 2.22 -1.81
N VAL A 40 6.67 1.45 -1.44
CA VAL A 40 8.03 1.97 -1.20
C VAL A 40 8.83 1.91 -2.50
N CYS A 41 8.98 0.71 -3.06
CA CYS A 41 9.66 0.45 -4.32
C CYS A 41 9.34 -0.96 -4.83
N SER A 42 9.71 -1.25 -6.09
CA SER A 42 9.65 -2.59 -6.69
C SER A 42 10.99 -2.97 -7.30
N GLY A 43 11.25 -4.27 -7.43
CA GLY A 43 12.44 -4.81 -8.09
C GLY A 43 13.57 -5.17 -7.11
N PRO A 44 14.83 -5.35 -7.58
CA PRO A 44 15.92 -5.92 -6.79
C PRO A 44 16.21 -5.21 -5.47
N GLU A 45 15.85 -3.93 -5.40
CA GLU A 45 16.08 -3.07 -4.25
C GLU A 45 15.00 -3.20 -3.14
N ALA A 46 13.85 -3.80 -3.48
CA ALA A 46 12.73 -3.99 -2.58
C ALA A 46 12.98 -5.15 -1.61
N THR A 47 12.91 -4.87 -0.31
CA THR A 47 13.08 -5.86 0.77
C THR A 47 12.11 -5.58 1.90
N ASN A 48 11.81 -6.60 2.73
CA ASN A 48 11.01 -6.39 3.95
C ASN A 48 11.63 -5.31 4.83
N ASN A 49 12.95 -5.36 5.09
CA ASN A 49 13.60 -4.41 5.98
C ASN A 49 13.50 -2.96 5.47
N VAL A 50 13.57 -2.73 4.16
CA VAL A 50 13.34 -1.40 3.56
C VAL A 50 11.89 -0.95 3.80
N ALA A 51 10.94 -1.85 3.65
CA ALA A 51 9.53 -1.57 3.88
C ALA A 51 9.24 -1.20 5.35
N GLU A 52 9.76 -1.98 6.28
CA GLU A 52 9.61 -1.80 7.73
C GLU A 52 10.16 -0.45 8.20
N TYR A 53 11.39 -0.11 7.79
CA TYR A 53 11.97 1.18 8.10
C TYR A 53 11.17 2.34 7.49
N THR A 54 10.67 2.15 6.27
CA THR A 54 9.87 3.17 5.60
C THR A 54 8.53 3.37 6.32
N ALA A 55 7.90 2.32 6.84
CA ALA A 55 6.69 2.43 7.66
C ALA A 55 6.92 3.32 8.88
N VAL A 56 8.02 3.11 9.61
CA VAL A 56 8.42 3.94 10.76
C VAL A 56 8.68 5.39 10.34
N ILE A 57 9.43 5.61 9.25
CA ILE A 57 9.73 6.96 8.75
C ILE A 57 8.44 7.71 8.40
N ARG A 58 7.53 7.07 7.66
CA ARG A 58 6.27 7.69 7.23
C ARG A 58 5.36 8.01 8.40
N ALA A 59 5.28 7.12 9.38
CA ALA A 59 4.58 7.38 10.63
C ALA A 59 5.15 8.61 11.37
N LEU A 60 6.48 8.69 11.52
CA LEU A 60 7.13 9.82 12.19
C LEU A 60 6.97 11.14 11.43
N GLU A 61 7.08 11.11 10.09
CA GLU A 61 6.83 12.28 9.24
C GLU A 61 5.40 12.81 9.44
N TRP A 62 4.41 11.93 9.35
CA TRP A 62 3.01 12.29 9.56
C TRP A 62 2.77 12.85 10.97
N LEU A 63 3.34 12.23 12.01
CA LEU A 63 3.22 12.71 13.39
C LEU A 63 3.82 14.11 13.58
N LEU A 64 4.96 14.42 12.93
CA LEU A 64 5.54 15.77 12.95
C LEU A 64 4.65 16.79 12.25
N GLU A 65 4.19 16.45 11.05
CA GLU A 65 3.34 17.31 10.22
C GLU A 65 2.01 17.65 10.93
N ASN A 66 1.52 16.74 11.77
CA ASN A 66 0.28 16.90 12.52
C ASN A 66 0.47 17.41 13.96
N GLY A 67 1.66 17.94 14.29
CA GLY A 67 1.89 18.66 15.55
C GLY A 67 2.08 17.78 16.79
N PHE A 68 2.39 16.50 16.63
CA PHE A 68 2.63 15.59 17.77
C PHE A 68 4.06 15.65 18.31
N ALA A 69 4.89 16.58 17.84
CA ALA A 69 6.29 16.73 18.26
C ALA A 69 6.46 16.91 19.80
N GLY A 70 5.48 17.53 20.47
CA GLY A 70 5.51 17.76 21.92
C GLY A 70 5.03 16.58 22.80
N GLU A 71 4.57 15.49 22.18
CA GLU A 71 3.97 14.34 22.88
C GLU A 71 4.99 13.23 23.18
N GLU A 72 4.62 12.31 24.08
CA GLU A 72 5.32 11.02 24.16
C GLU A 72 4.79 10.08 23.08
N ILE A 73 5.69 9.60 22.21
CA ILE A 73 5.37 8.65 21.13
C ILE A 73 5.91 7.26 21.48
N GLU A 74 5.09 6.22 21.29
CA GLU A 74 5.53 4.82 21.28
C GLU A 74 5.31 4.23 19.89
N VAL A 75 6.40 3.94 19.20
CA VAL A 75 6.42 3.24 17.90
C VAL A 75 6.50 1.74 18.16
N ARG A 76 5.61 0.98 17.51
CA ARG A 76 5.49 -0.48 17.61
C ARG A 76 5.59 -1.12 16.24
N SER A 77 6.21 -2.29 16.17
CA SER A 77 6.28 -3.14 14.97
C SER A 77 6.62 -4.56 15.41
N ASP A 78 6.25 -5.55 14.61
CA ASP A 78 6.64 -6.95 14.75
C ASP A 78 8.00 -7.27 14.11
N SER A 79 8.65 -6.29 13.47
CA SER A 79 10.05 -6.38 13.03
C SER A 79 11.02 -6.18 14.19
N GLN A 80 11.43 -7.29 14.82
CA GLN A 80 12.40 -7.28 15.91
C GLN A 80 13.72 -6.61 15.48
N LEU A 81 14.19 -6.87 14.25
CA LEU A 81 15.41 -6.27 13.72
C LEU A 81 15.29 -4.74 13.67
N CYS A 82 14.21 -4.22 13.08
CA CYS A 82 14.00 -2.77 12.94
C CYS A 82 13.92 -2.10 14.31
N MET A 83 13.09 -2.64 15.22
CA MET A 83 12.92 -2.09 16.56
C MET A 83 14.23 -2.10 17.36
N TYR A 84 14.98 -3.20 17.35
CA TYR A 84 16.21 -3.30 18.13
C TYR A 84 17.37 -2.49 17.55
N GLN A 85 17.41 -2.29 16.24
CA GLN A 85 18.35 -1.34 15.62
C GLN A 85 18.02 0.10 16.02
N LEU A 86 16.75 0.51 15.96
CA LEU A 86 16.31 1.85 16.34
C LEU A 86 16.47 2.14 17.84
N GLN A 87 16.46 1.11 18.69
CA GLN A 87 16.83 1.20 20.11
C GLN A 87 18.34 1.26 20.36
N GLY A 88 19.16 1.05 19.33
CA GLY A 88 20.62 0.99 19.44
C GLY A 88 21.16 -0.33 20.01
N PHE A 89 20.31 -1.35 20.19
CA PHE A 89 20.75 -2.67 20.65
C PHE A 89 21.50 -3.43 19.56
N TYR A 90 21.08 -3.27 18.30
CA TYR A 90 21.70 -3.92 17.14
C TYR A 90 22.38 -2.90 16.23
N ALA A 91 23.58 -3.25 15.73
CA ALA A 91 24.29 -2.44 14.76
C ALA A 91 23.59 -2.46 13.39
N VAL A 92 23.59 -1.32 12.71
CA VAL A 92 23.12 -1.19 11.32
C VAL A 92 24.33 -1.27 10.39
N ARG A 93 24.45 -2.39 9.66
CA ARG A 93 25.59 -2.64 8.76
C ARG A 93 25.22 -2.67 7.29
N SER A 94 23.94 -2.86 6.97
CA SER A 94 23.50 -2.93 5.58
C SER A 94 23.57 -1.54 4.93
N PRO A 95 24.29 -1.37 3.81
CA PRO A 95 24.32 -0.10 3.09
C PRO A 95 22.93 0.37 2.63
N ARG A 96 22.02 -0.57 2.42
CA ARG A 96 20.61 -0.30 2.05
C ARG A 96 19.79 0.26 3.22
N ILE A 97 20.10 -0.16 4.45
CA ILE A 97 19.32 0.21 5.64
C ILE A 97 19.92 1.42 6.35
N LEU A 98 21.23 1.63 6.26
CA LEU A 98 21.91 2.73 6.94
C LEU A 98 21.28 4.11 6.65
N PRO A 99 20.96 4.48 5.38
CA PRO A 99 20.31 5.76 5.10
C PRO A 99 18.92 5.88 5.73
N LEU A 100 18.16 4.78 5.80
CA LEU A 100 16.83 4.76 6.40
C LEU A 100 16.92 4.90 7.93
N TYR A 101 17.90 4.23 8.54
CA TYR A 101 18.18 4.37 9.96
C TYR A 101 18.56 5.81 10.32
N GLU A 102 19.50 6.41 9.59
CA GLU A 102 19.90 7.81 9.79
C GLU A 102 18.71 8.77 9.65
N ARG A 103 17.85 8.53 8.66
CA ARG A 103 16.61 9.29 8.48
C ARG A 103 15.68 9.14 9.69
N ALA A 104 15.40 7.91 10.12
CA ALA A 104 14.53 7.65 11.27
C ALA A 104 15.08 8.31 12.55
N VAL A 105 16.38 8.18 12.82
CA VAL A 105 17.03 8.85 13.96
C VAL A 105 16.90 10.37 13.86
N SER A 106 17.12 10.95 12.67
CA SER A 106 16.97 12.40 12.47
C SER A 106 15.56 12.91 12.74
N LEU A 107 14.53 12.09 12.48
CA LEU A 107 13.14 12.40 12.77
C LEU A 107 12.86 12.30 14.27
N VAL A 108 13.35 11.25 14.92
CA VAL A 108 13.21 11.04 16.37
C VAL A 108 13.73 12.24 17.17
N LEU A 109 14.84 12.83 16.76
CA LEU A 109 15.42 14.01 17.42
C LEU A 109 14.51 15.25 17.43
N LYS A 110 13.47 15.28 16.59
CA LYS A 110 12.50 16.38 16.53
C LYS A 110 11.33 16.23 17.51
N PHE A 111 11.20 15.07 18.16
CA PHE A 111 10.16 14.81 19.14
C PHE A 111 10.68 14.99 20.57
N LYS A 112 9.78 15.34 21.48
CA LYS A 112 10.07 15.37 22.92
C LYS A 112 10.57 14.02 23.43
N LYS A 113 9.93 12.93 23.00
CA LYS A 113 10.29 11.56 23.40
C LYS A 113 9.68 10.53 22.46
N VAL A 114 10.51 9.61 21.99
CA VAL A 114 10.08 8.43 21.22
C VAL A 114 10.60 7.17 21.92
N ARG A 115 9.73 6.17 22.07
CA ARG A 115 10.11 4.81 22.48
C ARG A 115 9.80 3.85 21.33
N PHE A 116 10.70 2.90 21.10
CA PHE A 116 10.47 1.79 20.17
C PHE A 116 10.16 0.53 20.97
N ARG A 117 9.21 -0.27 20.49
CA ARG A 117 8.80 -1.52 21.13
C ARG A 117 8.48 -2.58 20.07
N TRP A 118 9.16 -3.71 20.15
CA TRP A 118 8.72 -4.89 19.43
C TRP A 118 7.42 -5.43 20.03
N VAL A 119 6.49 -5.84 19.19
CA VAL A 119 5.24 -6.53 19.58
C VAL A 119 5.03 -7.78 18.73
N PRO A 120 4.35 -8.82 19.25
CA PRO A 120 3.90 -9.95 18.43
C PRO A 120 3.00 -9.50 17.27
N ARG A 121 3.02 -10.25 16.17
CA ARG A 121 2.26 -9.92 14.94
C ARG A 121 0.76 -9.83 15.16
N GLU A 122 0.24 -10.64 16.07
CA GLU A 122 -1.18 -10.66 16.47
C GLU A 122 -1.62 -9.34 17.13
N LEU A 123 -0.67 -8.52 17.59
CA LEU A 123 -0.93 -7.18 18.11
C LEU A 123 -0.66 -6.06 17.08
N ASN A 124 -0.26 -6.42 15.86
CA ASN A 124 0.09 -5.50 14.76
C ASN A 124 -0.81 -5.68 13.51
N GLU A 125 -1.91 -6.43 13.63
CA GLU A 125 -2.76 -6.85 12.50
C GLU A 125 -3.25 -5.70 11.63
N GLU A 126 -3.55 -4.54 12.22
CA GLU A 126 -4.05 -3.40 11.47
C GLU A 126 -2.98 -2.73 10.60
N ALA A 127 -1.75 -2.62 11.09
CA ALA A 127 -0.65 -2.11 10.28
C ALA A 127 -0.29 -3.11 9.15
N ASP A 128 -0.31 -4.41 9.44
CA ASP A 128 -0.14 -5.48 8.44
C ASP A 128 -1.25 -5.45 7.36
N ALA A 129 -2.51 -5.24 7.76
CA ALA A 129 -3.60 -5.08 6.81
C ALA A 129 -3.40 -3.88 5.88
N LEU A 130 -2.86 -2.77 6.39
CA LEU A 130 -2.57 -1.57 5.62
C LEU A 130 -1.41 -1.77 4.62
N SER A 131 -0.33 -2.44 5.02
CA SER A 131 0.78 -2.76 4.11
C SER A 131 0.33 -3.74 3.01
N ARG A 132 -0.50 -4.75 3.36
CA ARG A 132 -1.15 -5.66 2.41
C ARG A 132 -2.10 -4.96 1.46
N ARG A 133 -2.85 -3.98 1.94
CA ARG A 133 -3.73 -3.16 1.10
C ARG A 133 -2.92 -2.38 0.06
N ALA A 134 -1.82 -1.75 0.46
CA ALA A 134 -0.91 -1.09 -0.47
C ALA A 134 -0.41 -2.05 -1.56
N TYR A 135 0.03 -3.24 -1.16
CA TYR A 135 0.47 -4.26 -2.11
C TYR A 135 -0.64 -4.74 -3.04
N ALA A 136 -1.84 -5.03 -2.53
CA ALA A 136 -2.96 -5.48 -3.35
C ALA A 136 -3.39 -4.46 -4.41
N LEU A 137 -3.21 -3.16 -4.15
CA LEU A 137 -3.48 -2.08 -5.10
C LEU A 137 -2.37 -1.91 -6.13
N ALA A 138 -1.11 -2.18 -5.75
CA ALA A 138 0.06 -1.98 -6.59
C ALA A 138 0.51 -3.21 -7.38
N ALA A 139 0.22 -4.41 -6.86
CA ALA A 139 0.67 -5.66 -7.44
C ALA A 139 0.10 -5.82 -8.86
N PRO A 140 0.93 -6.25 -9.83
CA PRO A 140 0.42 -6.58 -11.13
C PRO A 140 -0.63 -7.68 -10.97
N PRO A 141 -1.78 -7.55 -11.65
CA PRO A 141 -2.81 -8.58 -11.60
C PRO A 141 -2.25 -9.93 -12.08
N ASP A 142 -2.70 -11.00 -11.42
CA ASP A 142 -2.44 -12.40 -11.80
C ASP A 142 -2.51 -12.57 -13.33
N PRO A 143 -1.52 -13.19 -13.99
CA PRO A 143 -1.54 -13.46 -15.44
C PRO A 143 -2.85 -14.09 -15.94
N ALA A 144 -3.46 -15.01 -15.19
CA ALA A 144 -4.75 -15.62 -15.54
C ALA A 144 -5.93 -14.64 -15.38
N ARG A 145 -5.80 -13.63 -14.51
CA ARG A 145 -6.76 -12.52 -14.42
C ARG A 145 -6.58 -11.56 -15.59
N LEU A 146 -5.34 -11.27 -16.00
CA LEU A 146 -5.04 -10.47 -17.19
C LEU A 146 -5.56 -11.11 -18.47
N GLU A 147 -5.39 -12.43 -18.62
CA GLU A 147 -5.88 -13.17 -19.78
C GLU A 147 -7.40 -13.07 -19.90
N ARG A 148 -8.14 -13.36 -18.83
CA ARG A 148 -9.60 -13.20 -18.80
C ARG A 148 -10.05 -11.76 -19.01
N ALA A 149 -9.29 -10.77 -18.54
CA ALA A 149 -9.56 -9.37 -18.82
C ALA A 149 -9.43 -9.06 -20.32
N ARG A 150 -8.39 -9.60 -20.99
CA ARG A 150 -8.19 -9.42 -22.45
C ARG A 150 -9.35 -9.99 -23.28
N GLU A 151 -9.91 -11.13 -22.88
CA GLU A 151 -11.10 -11.71 -23.53
C GLU A 151 -12.32 -10.79 -23.44
N LEU A 152 -12.43 -10.01 -22.37
CA LEU A 152 -13.55 -9.10 -22.14
C LEU A 152 -13.41 -7.78 -22.91
N VAL A 153 -12.20 -7.34 -23.24
CA VAL A 153 -11.94 -6.03 -23.88
C VAL A 153 -12.84 -5.76 -25.10
N PRO A 154 -13.05 -6.68 -26.06
CA PRO A 154 -13.92 -6.45 -27.22
C PRO A 154 -15.39 -6.23 -26.87
N LEU A 155 -15.82 -6.65 -25.67
CA LEU A 155 -17.21 -6.60 -25.22
C LEU A 155 -17.48 -5.41 -24.28
N VAL A 156 -16.45 -4.66 -23.90
CA VAL A 156 -16.58 -3.49 -23.02
C VAL A 156 -17.29 -2.35 -23.77
N LYS A 157 -18.27 -1.74 -23.11
CA LYS A 157 -19.01 -0.58 -23.63
C LYS A 157 -18.69 0.65 -22.80
N HIS A 158 -18.24 1.73 -23.44
CA HIS A 158 -18.13 3.03 -22.77
C HIS A 158 -19.54 3.63 -22.57
N THR A 159 -19.86 4.02 -21.34
CA THR A 159 -21.18 4.56 -21.00
C THR A 159 -21.17 6.08 -20.77
N GLY A 160 -19.98 6.67 -20.61
CA GLY A 160 -19.77 8.11 -20.42
C GLY A 160 -18.79 8.42 -19.30
N GLY A 161 -18.02 9.51 -19.43
CA GLY A 161 -17.01 9.89 -18.45
C GLY A 161 -16.01 8.75 -18.18
N SER A 162 -15.83 8.38 -16.92
CA SER A 162 -15.00 7.26 -16.47
C SER A 162 -15.75 5.93 -16.35
N ILE A 163 -17.01 5.86 -16.78
CA ILE A 163 -17.89 4.72 -16.53
C ILE A 163 -17.98 3.80 -17.76
N TYR A 164 -17.76 2.50 -17.52
CA TYR A 164 -17.80 1.43 -18.50
C TYR A 164 -18.73 0.31 -18.04
N SER A 165 -19.36 -0.36 -19.00
CA SER A 165 -20.13 -1.58 -18.79
C SER A 165 -19.35 -2.78 -19.30
N VAL A 166 -19.20 -3.81 -18.47
CA VAL A 166 -18.44 -5.03 -18.78
C VAL A 166 -19.32 -6.25 -18.54
N PRO A 167 -19.53 -7.15 -19.51
CA PRO A 167 -20.43 -8.28 -19.34
C PRO A 167 -19.89 -9.32 -18.35
N SER A 168 -20.79 -10.02 -17.69
CA SER A 168 -20.47 -11.18 -16.86
C SER A 168 -20.04 -12.37 -17.72
N GLN A 169 -18.96 -13.06 -17.33
CA GLN A 169 -18.56 -14.34 -17.95
C GLN A 169 -19.24 -15.57 -17.30
N SER A 170 -19.88 -15.41 -16.14
CA SER A 170 -20.36 -16.52 -15.30
C SER A 170 -21.87 -16.45 -15.00
N GLY A 171 -22.61 -15.54 -15.64
CA GLY A 171 -24.04 -15.37 -15.45
C GLY A 171 -24.61 -14.34 -16.42
N GLU A 172 -25.89 -14.00 -16.25
CA GLU A 172 -26.56 -12.95 -17.03
C GLU A 172 -26.32 -11.57 -16.40
N GLY A 173 -26.05 -10.56 -17.23
CA GLY A 173 -25.91 -9.16 -16.82
C GLY A 173 -24.55 -8.53 -17.11
N GLU A 174 -24.46 -7.23 -16.82
CA GLU A 174 -23.25 -6.42 -16.99
C GLU A 174 -22.86 -5.77 -15.66
N TYR A 175 -21.56 -5.57 -15.45
CA TYR A 175 -21.00 -4.87 -14.31
C TYR A 175 -20.61 -3.44 -14.70
N THR A 176 -20.91 -2.50 -13.81
CA THR A 176 -20.49 -1.11 -13.94
C THR A 176 -19.09 -0.96 -13.35
N VAL A 177 -18.20 -0.33 -14.12
CA VAL A 177 -16.82 -0.05 -13.75
C VAL A 177 -16.59 1.44 -13.84
N ASP A 178 -16.05 2.04 -12.77
CA ASP A 178 -15.49 3.39 -12.82
C ASP A 178 -13.97 3.29 -12.78
N ILE A 179 -13.32 3.59 -13.91
CA ILE A 179 -11.87 3.46 -14.05
C ILE A 179 -11.10 4.55 -13.28
N LEU A 180 -11.72 5.71 -13.00
CA LEU A 180 -11.08 6.76 -12.21
C LEU A 180 -11.21 6.47 -10.72
N ALA A 181 -12.40 6.02 -10.28
CA ALA A 181 -12.58 5.60 -8.90
C ALA A 181 -11.92 4.24 -8.61
N GLY A 182 -11.57 3.47 -9.64
CA GLY A 182 -11.02 2.12 -9.50
C GLY A 182 -12.04 1.13 -8.92
N THR A 183 -13.33 1.33 -9.17
CA THR A 183 -14.41 0.54 -8.58
C THR A 183 -15.15 -0.31 -9.59
N CYS A 184 -15.72 -1.42 -9.14
CA CYS A 184 -16.55 -2.31 -9.96
C CYS A 184 -17.67 -2.95 -9.15
N THR A 185 -18.87 -3.08 -9.74
CA THR A 185 -20.03 -3.70 -9.09
C THR A 185 -19.98 -5.24 -9.04
N CYS A 186 -18.90 -5.87 -9.52
CA CYS A 186 -18.78 -7.33 -9.49
C CYS A 186 -18.48 -7.87 -8.09
N ALA A 187 -18.91 -9.12 -7.82
CA ALA A 187 -18.70 -9.77 -6.53
C ALA A 187 -17.22 -9.92 -6.15
N ASP A 188 -16.32 -10.19 -7.10
CA ASP A 188 -14.87 -10.29 -6.84
C ASP A 188 -14.31 -8.98 -6.25
N HIS A 189 -14.73 -7.84 -6.80
CA HIS A 189 -14.31 -6.53 -6.31
C HIS A 189 -15.01 -6.17 -4.99
N ALA A 190 -16.29 -6.47 -4.83
CA ALA A 190 -17.01 -6.25 -3.57
C ALA A 190 -16.38 -7.01 -2.40
N VAL A 191 -15.85 -8.21 -2.64
CA VAL A 191 -15.21 -9.05 -1.62
C VAL A 191 -13.74 -8.65 -1.40
N ARG A 192 -12.97 -8.43 -2.47
CA ARG A 192 -11.51 -8.23 -2.36
C ARG A 192 -11.07 -6.78 -2.31
N GLY A 193 -11.89 -5.85 -2.80
CA GLY A 193 -11.56 -4.43 -2.93
C GLY A 193 -10.40 -4.11 -3.88
N ASN A 194 -9.88 -5.09 -4.62
CA ASN A 194 -8.73 -4.94 -5.51
C ASN A 194 -9.15 -4.95 -7.00
N ARG A 195 -8.17 -4.71 -7.89
CA ARG A 195 -8.39 -4.66 -9.36
C ARG A 195 -8.86 -6.00 -9.89
N CYS A 196 -10.18 -6.13 -10.11
CA CYS A 196 -10.79 -7.32 -10.70
C CYS A 196 -10.57 -7.35 -12.22
N LYS A 197 -10.86 -8.49 -12.86
CA LYS A 197 -10.74 -8.63 -14.33
C LYS A 197 -11.55 -7.59 -15.12
N HIS A 198 -12.69 -7.12 -14.58
CA HIS A 198 -13.55 -6.14 -15.26
C HIS A 198 -12.93 -4.73 -15.23
N ILE A 199 -12.30 -4.34 -14.12
CA ILE A 199 -11.55 -3.08 -14.03
C ILE A 199 -10.42 -3.08 -15.06
N LEU A 200 -9.64 -4.17 -15.09
CA LEU A 200 -8.54 -4.33 -16.05
C LEU A 200 -9.03 -4.29 -17.51
N ALA A 201 -10.15 -4.95 -17.81
CA ALA A 201 -10.72 -4.94 -19.16
C ALA A 201 -11.17 -3.53 -19.58
N ALA A 202 -11.81 -2.78 -18.67
CA ALA A 202 -12.25 -1.41 -18.92
C ALA A 202 -11.08 -0.44 -19.11
N GLU A 203 -10.02 -0.55 -18.29
CA GLU A 203 -8.79 0.24 -18.45
C GLU A 203 -8.13 -0.02 -19.81
N MET A 204 -7.97 -1.30 -20.19
CA MET A 204 -7.42 -1.68 -21.51
C MET A 204 -8.31 -1.18 -22.67
N ALA A 205 -9.63 -1.23 -22.53
CA ALA A 205 -10.56 -0.69 -23.53
C ALA A 205 -10.44 0.85 -23.63
N ALA A 206 -10.30 1.54 -22.50
CA ALA A 206 -10.12 2.99 -22.44
C ALA A 206 -8.79 3.43 -23.10
N GLU A 207 -7.72 2.67 -22.91
CA GLU A 207 -6.45 2.86 -23.63
C GLU A 207 -6.64 2.72 -25.15
N ARG A 208 -7.30 1.66 -25.62
CA ARG A 208 -7.60 1.47 -27.06
C ARG A 208 -8.43 2.60 -27.66
N ILE A 209 -9.43 3.10 -26.94
CA ILE A 209 -10.27 4.21 -27.41
C ILE A 209 -9.45 5.49 -27.53
N ARG A 210 -8.57 5.78 -26.56
CA ARG A 210 -7.66 6.94 -26.61
C ARG A 210 -6.70 6.85 -27.79
N GLU A 211 -6.04 5.72 -27.98
CA GLU A 211 -5.11 5.49 -29.10
C GLU A 211 -5.79 5.44 -30.48
N GLY A 212 -7.05 5.02 -30.53
CA GLY A 212 -7.86 4.98 -31.76
C GLY A 212 -8.44 6.35 -32.14
N GLY A 213 -8.74 7.20 -31.16
CA GLY A 213 -9.25 8.56 -31.38
C GLY A 213 -8.21 9.52 -31.99
N GLU A 214 -6.93 9.34 -31.67
CA GLU A 214 -5.83 10.16 -32.22
C GLU A 214 -5.52 9.88 -33.70
N LYS A 215 -6.02 8.77 -34.28
CA LYS A 215 -5.71 8.37 -35.66
C LYS A 215 -6.65 8.95 -36.74
N HIS A 216 -7.63 9.76 -36.36
CA HIS A 216 -8.64 10.30 -37.28
C HIS A 216 -8.66 11.84 -37.40
N GLU A 217 -7.66 12.54 -36.87
CA GLU A 217 -7.46 13.97 -37.12
C GLU A 217 -6.29 14.20 -38.10
N PHE A 218 -6.52 13.96 -39.40
CA PHE A 218 -5.73 14.51 -40.51
C PHE A 218 -6.60 14.70 -41.75
#